data_AF-A0A2D8KAQ5-F1
#
_entry.id   AF-A0A2D8KAQ5-F1
#
_cell.length_a   1.000
_cell.length_b   1.000
_cell.length_c   1.000
_cell.angle_alpha   90.00
_cell.angle_beta   90.00
_cell.angle_gamma   90.00
#
_symmetry.space_group_name_H-M   'P 1'
#
loop_
_entity.id
_entity.type
_entity.pdbx_description
1 polymer ?
#
loop_
_entity_poly.entity_id
_entity_poly.type
_entity_poly.pdbx_seq_one_letter_code
_entity_poly.pdbx_strand_id
1 'polypeptide(L)'
;MDTLTLCSVYEVLKCGGLRPAARALRRPPASMAAAVDRTETELATPLVQKAGSRLSLTLEGRRLMPDIALAAGTARALGELADIDAGRKAMLSVSILTLSRFCQAARAGSIRRAAREIGIGQPQLSRQISAFEADMNRALFTRSADGIDLTSAGQQALALAETLEEVWRRLTGSADRQFRRTVSTCHLGSVIPLGYESNTARALARLSARWLEQRPGAPLFISSTTADELMRGLQGGIYDVALLDTESIPESFERRAISRSRLSVVGPRRLIEKSGGDIANLVLKRPVAVPSLKSGLRQKADLLFAEKLSEAERAAMRMVEVDSLPIIVNLVVEHDFVAVLPQAAFLAMAAPIGSIPLSDRFSLTLSLVWPPTAAAARQAARILDVLPAIE
;
A
#
# COMPACT_ATOMS: atom_id res chain seq x y z
N MET A 1 13.90 17.29 -3.30
CA MET A 1 12.96 18.40 -2.97
C MET A 1 13.38 19.22 -1.74
N ASP A 2 13.12 20.53 -1.73
CA ASP A 2 13.39 21.47 -0.61
C ASP A 2 12.26 22.51 -0.39
N THR A 3 12.23 23.15 0.79
CA THR A 3 11.20 24.12 1.21
C THR A 3 11.06 25.33 0.29
N LEU A 4 12.18 25.87 -0.20
CA LEU A 4 12.19 27.03 -1.08
C LEU A 4 11.62 26.69 -2.46
N THR A 5 11.89 25.48 -2.96
CA THR A 5 11.32 24.95 -4.19
C THR A 5 9.79 24.81 -4.08
N LEU A 6 9.27 24.29 -2.96
CA LEU A 6 7.83 24.19 -2.70
C LEU A 6 7.13 25.56 -2.72
N CYS A 7 7.70 26.56 -2.04
CA CYS A 7 7.19 27.94 -2.07
C CYS A 7 7.20 28.53 -3.49
N SER A 8 8.25 28.25 -4.25
CA SER A 8 8.41 28.76 -5.62
C SER A 8 7.37 28.19 -6.57
N VAL A 9 7.14 26.88 -6.52
CA VAL A 9 6.12 26.23 -7.35
C VAL A 9 4.74 26.72 -6.99
N TYR A 10 4.39 26.77 -5.70
CA TYR A 10 3.10 27.29 -5.27
C TYR A 10 2.83 28.70 -5.84
N GLU A 11 3.82 29.61 -5.79
CA GLU A 11 3.62 30.96 -6.30
C GLU A 11 3.45 30.99 -7.83
N VAL A 12 4.16 30.13 -8.57
CA VAL A 12 3.93 29.97 -10.03
C VAL A 12 2.51 29.50 -10.32
N LEU A 13 2.05 28.48 -9.60
CA LEU A 13 0.72 27.90 -9.79
C LEU A 13 -0.39 28.91 -9.43
N LYS A 14 -0.19 29.67 -8.35
CA LYS A 14 -1.10 30.72 -7.88
C LYS A 14 -1.19 31.89 -8.85
N CYS A 15 -0.06 32.38 -9.35
CA CYS A 15 -0.04 33.55 -10.24
C CYS A 15 -0.29 33.20 -11.72
N GLY A 16 -0.31 31.92 -12.10
CA GLY A 16 -0.49 31.48 -13.48
C GLY A 16 0.65 31.90 -14.41
N GLY A 17 1.88 32.02 -13.90
CA GLY A 17 3.02 32.43 -14.71
C GLY A 17 4.33 32.61 -13.97
N LEU A 18 5.44 32.38 -14.70
CA LEU A 18 6.81 32.46 -14.16
C LEU A 18 7.21 33.89 -13.79
N ARG A 19 6.92 34.89 -14.64
CA ARG A 19 7.33 36.30 -14.40
C ARG A 19 6.58 36.96 -13.23
N PRO A 20 5.25 36.80 -13.09
CA PRO A 20 4.55 37.29 -11.90
C PRO A 20 5.06 36.65 -10.60
N ALA A 21 5.27 35.33 -10.58
CA ALA A 21 5.80 34.62 -9.41
C ALA A 21 7.22 35.05 -9.05
N ALA A 22 8.09 35.21 -10.07
CA ALA A 22 9.43 35.76 -9.92
C ALA A 22 9.42 37.14 -9.25
N ARG A 23 8.50 38.02 -9.65
CA ARG A 23 8.33 39.35 -9.03
C ARG A 23 7.84 39.24 -7.58
N ALA A 24 6.88 38.37 -7.31
CA ALA A 24 6.33 38.16 -5.98
C ALA A 24 7.39 37.65 -4.98
N LEU A 25 8.24 36.73 -5.41
CA LEU A 25 9.31 36.15 -4.59
C LEU A 25 10.63 36.92 -4.67
N ARG A 26 10.73 37.97 -5.49
CA ARG A 26 11.97 38.72 -5.80
C ARG A 26 13.11 37.80 -6.26
N ARG A 27 12.79 36.84 -7.13
CA ARG A 27 13.75 35.86 -7.69
C ARG A 27 13.73 35.86 -9.21
N PRO A 28 14.80 35.43 -9.89
CA PRO A 28 14.82 35.34 -11.35
C PRO A 28 13.73 34.41 -11.90
N PRO A 29 13.10 34.71 -13.05
CA PRO A 29 12.17 33.79 -13.72
C PRO A 29 12.77 32.41 -14.01
N ALA A 30 14.07 32.32 -14.28
CA ALA A 30 14.78 31.06 -14.46
C ALA A 30 14.73 30.17 -13.20
N SER A 31 14.81 30.75 -12.00
CA SER A 31 14.67 30.01 -10.74
C SER A 31 13.25 29.47 -10.54
N MET A 32 12.23 30.17 -11.05
CA MET A 32 10.84 29.71 -11.02
C MET A 32 10.65 28.53 -11.96
N ALA A 33 11.17 28.61 -13.19
CA ALA A 33 11.15 27.51 -14.14
C ALA A 33 11.85 26.26 -13.57
N ALA A 34 13.07 26.42 -13.05
CA ALA A 34 13.81 25.31 -12.43
C ALA A 34 13.13 24.73 -11.18
N ALA A 35 12.32 25.52 -10.46
CA ALA A 35 11.53 25.00 -9.35
C ALA A 35 10.36 24.15 -9.86
N VAL A 36 9.64 24.63 -10.88
CA VAL A 36 8.57 23.86 -11.54
C VAL A 36 9.14 22.57 -12.13
N ASP A 37 10.20 22.63 -12.93
CA ASP A 37 10.80 21.45 -13.57
C ASP A 37 11.23 20.41 -12.54
N ARG A 38 11.88 20.83 -11.44
CA ARG A 38 12.29 19.92 -10.36
C ARG A 38 11.09 19.29 -9.67
N THR A 39 10.03 20.05 -9.39
CA THR A 39 8.82 19.51 -8.77
C THR A 39 8.06 18.60 -9.73
N GLU A 40 7.91 18.95 -11.00
CA GLU A 40 7.28 18.08 -11.99
C GLU A 40 8.07 16.77 -12.20
N THR A 41 9.40 16.84 -12.12
CA THR A 41 10.28 15.65 -12.16
C THR A 41 10.05 14.76 -10.93
N GLU A 42 10.11 15.33 -9.73
CA GLU A 42 9.88 14.60 -8.48
C GLU A 42 8.44 14.09 -8.35
N LEU A 43 7.49 14.80 -8.95
CA LEU A 43 6.09 14.41 -8.99
C LEU A 43 5.74 13.54 -10.21
N ALA A 44 6.68 13.27 -11.11
CA ALA A 44 6.47 12.58 -12.39
C ALA A 44 5.22 13.07 -13.15
N THR A 45 4.91 14.37 -13.07
CA THR A 45 3.68 14.95 -13.61
C THR A 45 3.82 16.41 -13.98
N PRO A 46 3.30 16.83 -15.15
CA PRO A 46 3.19 18.24 -15.49
C PRO A 46 2.09 18.89 -14.64
N LEU A 47 2.47 19.91 -13.87
CA LEU A 47 1.57 20.77 -13.11
C LEU A 47 1.08 21.94 -13.97
N VAL A 48 1.86 22.32 -14.98
CA VAL A 48 1.57 23.46 -15.85
C VAL A 48 1.66 23.10 -17.33
N GLN A 49 0.90 23.79 -18.16
CA GLN A 49 0.90 23.65 -19.61
C GLN A 49 0.78 25.03 -20.27
N LYS A 50 1.28 25.12 -21.50
CA LYS A 50 1.18 26.33 -22.31
C LYS A 50 -0.23 26.45 -22.91
N ALA A 51 -0.94 27.52 -22.60
CA ALA A 51 -2.22 27.89 -23.20
C ALA A 51 -2.04 29.21 -23.98
N GLY A 52 -1.68 29.11 -25.26
CA GLY A 52 -1.33 30.26 -26.09
C GLY A 52 -0.07 30.97 -25.59
N SER A 53 -0.18 32.26 -25.23
CA SER A 53 0.92 33.07 -24.68
C SER A 53 1.00 33.02 -23.14
N ARG A 54 0.10 32.29 -22.47
CA ARG A 54 0.02 32.19 -21.00
C ARG A 54 0.27 30.78 -20.51
N LEU A 55 0.65 30.68 -19.25
CA LEU A 55 0.87 29.43 -18.54
C LEU A 55 -0.43 29.11 -17.79
N SER A 56 -0.91 27.87 -17.91
CA SER A 56 -2.16 27.41 -17.29
C SER A 56 -1.91 26.13 -16.52
N LEU A 57 -2.69 25.88 -15.47
CA LEU A 57 -2.62 24.64 -14.71
C LEU A 57 -3.17 23.47 -15.53
N THR A 58 -2.47 22.33 -15.50
CA THR A 58 -3.04 21.05 -15.94
C THR A 58 -4.14 20.59 -14.98
N LEU A 59 -4.91 19.55 -15.35
CA LEU A 59 -5.91 18.97 -14.43
C LEU A 59 -5.26 18.46 -13.13
N GLU A 60 -4.07 17.85 -13.25
CA GLU A 60 -3.28 17.41 -12.10
C GLU A 60 -2.73 18.57 -11.28
N GLY A 61 -2.24 19.63 -11.95
CA GLY A 61 -1.81 20.87 -11.27
C GLY A 61 -2.95 21.50 -10.44
N ARG A 62 -4.19 21.44 -10.93
CA ARG A 62 -5.38 21.87 -10.16
C ARG A 62 -5.68 20.92 -9.00
N ARG A 63 -5.62 19.60 -9.22
CA ARG A 63 -5.89 18.58 -8.20
C ARG A 63 -4.88 18.63 -7.06
N LEU A 64 -3.60 18.83 -7.36
CA LEU A 64 -2.49 18.87 -6.40
C LEU A 64 -2.34 20.24 -5.73
N MET A 65 -2.99 21.28 -6.25
CA MET A 65 -2.92 22.63 -5.70
C MET A 65 -3.16 22.71 -4.18
N PRO A 66 -4.17 22.05 -3.58
CA PRO A 66 -4.39 22.14 -2.13
C PRO A 66 -3.22 21.59 -1.32
N ASP A 67 -2.63 20.46 -1.72
CA ASP A 67 -1.47 19.87 -1.05
C ASP A 67 -0.20 20.71 -1.28
N ILE A 68 0.01 21.25 -2.49
CA ILE A 68 1.14 22.15 -2.78
C ILE A 68 1.02 23.46 -1.97
N ALA A 69 -0.19 23.99 -1.84
CA ALA A 69 -0.47 25.18 -1.04
C ALA A 69 -0.19 24.94 0.45
N LEU A 70 -0.64 23.79 0.98
CA LEU A 70 -0.35 23.38 2.34
C LEU A 70 1.16 23.23 2.57
N ALA A 71 1.87 22.53 1.69
CA ALA A 71 3.32 22.37 1.77
C ALA A 71 4.06 23.72 1.78
N ALA A 72 3.69 24.64 0.87
CA ALA A 72 4.27 25.98 0.81
C ALA A 72 3.91 26.85 2.04
N GLY A 73 2.71 26.66 2.61
CA GLY A 73 2.30 27.30 3.86
C GLY A 73 3.16 26.83 5.04
N THR A 74 3.30 25.52 5.20
CA THR A 74 4.11 24.91 6.26
C THR A 74 5.59 25.25 6.12
N ALA A 75 6.12 25.28 4.89
CA ALA A 75 7.49 25.70 4.61
C ALA A 75 7.75 27.16 5.01
N ARG A 76 6.79 28.07 4.77
CA ARG A 76 6.87 29.46 5.23
C ARG A 76 6.80 29.57 6.75
N ALA A 77 5.90 28.83 7.39
CA ALA A 77 5.82 28.79 8.85
C ALA A 77 7.14 28.30 9.47
N LEU A 78 7.82 27.34 8.84
CA LEU A 78 9.14 26.90 9.28
C LEU A 78 10.18 28.03 9.16
N GLY A 79 10.16 28.79 8.05
CA GLY A 79 10.99 29.98 7.89
C GLY A 79 10.72 31.08 8.92
N GLU A 80 9.48 31.26 9.35
CA GLU A 80 9.13 32.24 10.39
C GLU A 80 9.67 31.87 11.78
N LEU A 81 9.86 30.58 12.05
CA LEU A 81 10.51 30.10 13.28
C LEU A 81 12.01 30.39 13.32
N ALA A 82 12.65 30.60 12.17
CA ALA A 82 14.08 30.89 12.09
C ALA A 82 14.38 32.30 12.62
N ASP A 83 15.45 32.42 13.42
CA ASP A 83 15.91 33.69 13.98
C ASP A 83 16.84 34.42 12.99
N ILE A 84 16.30 34.73 11.83
CA ILE A 84 17.02 35.34 10.70
C ILE A 84 16.23 36.51 10.14
N ASP A 85 16.92 37.42 9.43
CA ASP A 85 16.26 38.57 8.79
C ASP A 85 15.21 38.14 7.76
N ALA A 86 14.23 39.02 7.51
CA ALA A 86 13.11 38.73 6.60
C ALA A 86 13.55 38.37 5.17
N GLY A 87 14.70 38.87 4.71
CA GLY A 87 15.27 38.51 3.41
C GLY A 87 15.75 37.06 3.39
N ARG A 88 16.44 36.63 4.44
CA ARG A 88 16.89 35.23 4.62
C ARG A 88 15.74 34.26 4.88
N LYS A 89 14.68 34.67 5.61
CA LYS A 89 13.47 33.85 5.81
C LYS A 89 12.85 33.42 4.48
N ALA A 90 12.75 34.34 3.52
CA ALA A 90 12.21 34.08 2.19
C ALA A 90 13.11 33.17 1.32
N MET A 91 14.36 32.95 1.73
CA MET A 91 15.37 32.16 1.01
C MET A 91 15.76 30.87 1.74
N LEU A 92 15.15 30.58 2.90
CA LEU A 92 15.45 29.39 3.67
C LEU A 92 15.13 28.13 2.85
N SER A 93 16.18 27.37 2.51
CA SER A 93 16.08 26.15 1.72
C SER A 93 16.56 24.98 2.55
N VAL A 94 15.61 24.21 3.07
CA VAL A 94 15.86 22.98 3.83
C VAL A 94 15.31 21.80 3.03
N SER A 95 16.13 20.77 2.84
CA SER A 95 15.69 19.58 2.11
C SER A 95 14.67 18.78 2.92
N ILE A 96 13.68 18.18 2.25
CA ILE A 96 12.69 17.32 2.93
C ILE A 96 13.38 16.13 3.64
N LEU A 97 14.46 15.62 3.06
CA LEU A 97 15.28 14.57 3.68
C LEU A 97 15.91 15.03 4.99
N THR A 98 16.39 16.27 5.06
CA THR A 98 16.93 16.85 6.30
C THR A 98 15.85 16.93 7.38
N LEU A 99 14.64 17.35 7.01
CA LEU A 99 13.49 17.40 7.93
C LEU A 99 13.11 16.02 8.47
N SER A 100 13.02 15.01 7.61
CA SER A 100 12.72 13.63 8.04
C SER A 100 13.80 13.08 8.98
N ARG A 101 15.08 13.38 8.72
CA ARG A 101 16.20 13.02 9.60
C ARG A 101 16.17 13.74 10.95
N PHE A 102 15.75 15.00 10.97
CA PHE A 102 15.49 15.74 12.20
C PHE A 102 14.35 15.11 13.02
N CYS A 103 13.21 14.79 12.39
CA CYS A 103 12.11 14.06 13.02
C CYS A 103 12.57 12.72 13.62
N GLN A 104 13.41 11.97 12.90
CA GLN A 104 13.95 10.71 13.41
C GLN A 104 14.84 10.91 14.64
N ALA A 105 15.72 11.91 14.63
CA ALA A 105 16.57 12.21 15.77
C ALA A 105 15.74 12.61 17.01
N ALA A 106 14.68 13.40 16.81
CA ALA A 106 13.74 13.78 17.86
C ALA A 106 13.01 12.57 18.45
N ARG A 107 12.45 11.69 17.60
CA ARG A 107 11.75 10.46 18.05
C ARG A 107 12.67 9.50 18.80
N ALA A 108 13.92 9.37 18.35
CA ALA A 108 14.87 8.45 18.95
C ALA A 108 15.47 8.98 20.27
N GLY A 109 15.37 10.29 20.57
CA GLY A 109 16.03 10.93 21.72
C GLY A 109 17.56 10.82 21.71
N SER A 110 18.16 10.35 20.61
CA SER A 110 19.59 10.12 20.48
C SER A 110 20.01 10.12 19.02
N ILE A 111 20.95 11.01 18.65
CA ILE A 111 21.52 11.08 17.30
C ILE A 111 22.19 9.75 16.92
N ARG A 112 22.87 9.10 17.86
CA ARG A 112 23.53 7.81 17.61
C ARG A 112 22.52 6.70 17.31
N ARG A 113 21.40 6.65 18.06
CA ARG A 113 20.32 5.69 17.84
C ARG A 113 19.64 5.94 16.50
N ALA A 114 19.23 7.18 16.23
CA ALA A 114 18.60 7.57 14.98
C ALA A 114 19.48 7.24 13.76
N ALA A 115 20.79 7.53 13.82
CA ALA A 115 21.71 7.23 12.72
C ALA A 115 21.79 5.72 12.42
N ARG A 116 21.77 4.89 13.47
CA ARG A 116 21.75 3.42 13.34
C ARG A 116 20.44 2.94 12.72
N GLU A 117 19.31 3.47 13.15
CA GLU A 117 17.97 3.09 12.65
C GLU A 117 17.80 3.40 11.16
N ILE A 118 18.36 4.53 10.69
CA ILE A 118 18.28 4.94 9.27
C ILE A 118 19.50 4.51 8.43
N GLY A 119 20.42 3.75 9.02
CA GLY A 119 21.56 3.17 8.31
C GLY A 119 22.61 4.17 7.80
N ILE A 120 22.79 5.32 8.47
CA ILE A 120 23.84 6.30 8.13
C ILE A 120 24.86 6.48 9.25
N GLY A 121 26.00 7.08 8.94
CA GLY A 121 27.02 7.39 9.96
C GLY A 121 26.54 8.47 10.94
N GLN A 122 26.75 8.27 12.24
CA GLN A 122 26.47 9.30 13.26
C GLN A 122 27.10 10.67 12.94
N PRO A 123 28.37 10.78 12.49
CA PRO A 123 28.95 12.08 12.12
C PRO A 123 28.25 12.74 10.93
N GLN A 124 27.62 11.97 10.05
CA GLN A 124 26.83 12.50 8.93
C GLN A 124 25.50 13.07 9.44
N LEU A 125 24.76 12.32 10.27
CA LEU A 125 23.50 12.80 10.84
C LEU A 125 23.71 14.05 11.70
N SER A 126 24.73 14.04 12.57
CA SER A 126 25.03 15.20 13.43
C SER A 126 25.35 16.45 12.61
N ARG A 127 26.13 16.33 11.52
CA ARG A 127 26.45 17.46 10.65
C ARG A 127 25.20 18.03 9.97
N GLN A 128 24.28 17.18 9.54
CA GLN A 128 23.05 17.63 8.90
C GLN A 128 22.11 18.34 9.88
N ILE A 129 21.98 17.83 11.10
CA ILE A 129 21.20 18.50 12.15
C ILE A 129 21.81 19.85 12.50
N SER A 130 23.14 19.91 12.71
CA SER A 130 23.80 21.18 13.01
C SER A 130 23.72 22.20 11.87
N ALA A 131 23.76 21.76 10.60
CA ALA A 131 23.52 22.64 9.46
C ALA A 131 22.09 23.18 9.47
N PHE A 132 21.09 22.34 9.78
CA PHE A 132 19.71 22.79 9.89
C PHE A 132 19.50 23.78 11.05
N GLU A 133 20.09 23.54 12.22
CA GLU A 133 20.08 24.49 13.34
C GLU A 133 20.73 25.83 12.97
N ALA A 134 21.83 25.79 12.20
CA ALA A 134 22.51 26.99 11.70
C ALA A 134 21.66 27.75 10.67
N ASP A 135 21.00 27.06 9.74
CA ASP A 135 20.07 27.66 8.78
C ASP A 135 18.88 28.33 9.49
N MET A 136 18.43 27.75 10.61
CA MET A 136 17.39 28.30 11.47
C MET A 136 17.89 29.40 12.42
N ASN A 137 19.21 29.58 12.55
CA ASN A 137 19.88 30.36 13.59
C ASN A 137 19.33 30.08 15.02
N ARG A 138 18.94 28.83 15.28
CA ARG A 138 18.33 28.40 16.55
C ARG A 138 18.75 26.98 16.87
N ALA A 139 19.10 26.73 18.13
CA ALA A 139 19.22 25.38 18.63
C ALA A 139 17.84 24.71 18.66
N LEU A 140 17.72 23.56 18.01
CA LEU A 140 16.51 22.74 17.98
C LEU A 140 16.61 21.61 19.01
N PHE A 141 17.83 21.20 19.37
CA PHE A 141 18.09 20.25 20.45
C PHE A 141 18.93 20.83 21.58
N THR A 142 18.64 20.42 22.81
CA THR A 142 19.55 20.48 23.96
C THR A 142 20.24 19.13 24.12
N ARG A 143 21.55 19.15 24.37
CA ARG A 143 22.35 17.93 24.59
C ARG A 143 22.50 17.68 26.08
N SER A 144 22.28 16.43 26.50
CA SER A 144 22.49 15.96 27.87
C SER A 144 23.34 14.68 27.87
N ALA A 145 23.71 14.19 29.06
CA ALA A 145 24.41 12.92 29.19
C ALA A 145 23.57 11.74 28.68
N ASP A 146 22.24 11.85 28.73
CA ASP A 146 21.29 10.80 28.36
C ASP A 146 20.88 10.83 26.87
N GLY A 147 21.20 11.91 26.14
CA GLY A 147 20.90 12.04 24.72
C GLY A 147 20.63 13.47 24.27
N ILE A 148 19.52 13.63 23.55
CA ILE A 148 19.04 14.92 23.04
C ILE A 148 17.56 15.12 23.37
N ASP A 149 17.22 16.34 23.78
CA ASP A 149 15.85 16.80 24.01
C ASP A 149 15.53 17.99 23.12
N LEU A 150 14.26 18.20 22.78
CA LEU A 150 13.85 19.32 21.94
C LEU A 150 13.82 20.63 22.73
N THR A 151 14.30 21.71 22.12
CA THR A 151 14.00 23.06 22.60
C THR A 151 12.54 23.44 22.28
N SER A 152 12.05 24.55 22.83
CA SER A 152 10.74 25.10 22.42
C SER A 152 10.67 25.39 20.91
N ALA A 153 11.80 25.81 20.31
CA ALA A 153 11.92 25.96 18.86
C ALA A 153 11.89 24.61 18.14
N GLY A 154 12.58 23.61 18.69
CA GLY A 154 12.60 22.24 18.19
C GLY A 154 11.22 21.58 18.17
N GLN A 155 10.41 21.78 19.21
CA GLN A 155 9.04 21.24 19.27
C GLN A 155 8.14 21.80 18.17
N GLN A 156 8.20 23.12 17.94
CA GLN A 156 7.44 23.77 16.87
C GLN A 156 7.96 23.35 15.49
N ALA A 157 9.27 23.26 15.31
CA ALA A 157 9.88 22.79 14.08
C ALA A 157 9.52 21.32 13.80
N LEU A 158 9.41 20.47 14.83
CA LEU A 158 9.02 19.06 14.69
C LEU A 158 7.60 18.94 14.11
N ALA A 159 6.63 19.65 14.68
CA ALA A 159 5.25 19.60 14.19
C ALA A 159 5.13 20.04 12.71
N LEU A 160 5.88 21.07 12.32
CA LEU A 160 5.93 21.55 10.94
C LEU A 160 6.66 20.56 10.01
N ALA A 161 7.76 19.95 10.47
CA ALA A 161 8.52 18.97 9.72
C ALA A 161 7.71 17.68 9.47
N GLU A 162 6.98 17.19 10.46
CA GLU A 162 6.07 16.04 10.33
C GLU A 162 4.92 16.35 9.37
N THR A 163 4.35 17.56 9.44
CA THR A 163 3.33 18.02 8.49
C THR A 163 3.87 18.05 7.06
N LEU A 164 5.10 18.57 6.86
CA LEU A 164 5.75 18.59 5.55
C LEU A 164 6.04 17.18 5.03
N GLU A 165 6.49 16.26 5.88
CA GLU A 165 6.72 14.85 5.51
C GLU A 165 5.41 14.17 5.08
N GLU A 166 4.32 14.40 5.81
CA GLU A 166 3.00 13.88 5.49
C GLU A 166 2.48 14.39 4.14
N VAL A 167 2.50 15.70 3.94
CA VAL A 167 2.05 16.33 2.70
C VAL A 167 2.94 15.89 1.53
N TRP A 168 4.26 15.87 1.73
CA TRP A 168 5.20 15.42 0.71
C TRP A 168 4.98 13.97 0.32
N ARG A 169 4.64 13.09 1.27
CA ARG A 169 4.28 11.69 0.98
C ARG A 169 2.96 11.57 0.22
N ARG A 170 1.98 12.45 0.43
CA ARG A 170 0.76 12.48 -0.41
C ARG A 170 1.04 12.97 -1.83
N LEU A 171 1.88 14.00 -1.97
CA LEU A 171 2.32 14.56 -3.25
C LEU A 171 3.12 13.52 -4.04
N THR A 172 4.17 12.93 -3.45
CA THR A 172 5.04 11.93 -4.09
C THR A 172 4.42 10.54 -4.16
N GLY A 173 3.54 10.18 -3.23
CA GLY A 173 2.69 9.00 -3.36
C GLY A 173 1.78 9.09 -4.59
N SER A 174 1.46 10.30 -5.07
CA SER A 174 0.77 10.53 -6.35
C SER A 174 1.71 10.47 -7.56
N ALA A 175 3.00 10.73 -7.36
CA ALA A 175 4.06 10.67 -8.36
C ALA A 175 4.47 9.25 -8.71
N ASP A 176 4.60 8.40 -7.70
CA ASP A 176 4.74 6.96 -7.89
C ASP A 176 3.53 6.45 -8.69
N ARG A 177 2.32 6.95 -8.39
CA ARG A 177 1.10 6.69 -9.16
C ARG A 177 1.10 7.27 -10.59
N GLN A 178 1.93 8.27 -10.94
CA GLN A 178 1.89 8.93 -12.25
C GLN A 178 3.03 8.57 -13.21
N PHE A 179 4.22 8.24 -12.71
CA PHE A 179 5.22 7.52 -13.52
C PHE A 179 4.67 6.16 -13.99
N ARG A 180 3.79 5.55 -13.17
CA ARG A 180 2.99 4.35 -13.48
C ARG A 180 1.82 4.58 -14.46
N ARG A 181 1.43 5.83 -14.78
CA ARG A 181 0.27 6.13 -15.66
C ARG A 181 0.64 6.62 -17.07
N THR A 182 1.84 7.15 -17.27
CA THR A 182 2.28 7.69 -18.58
C THR A 182 2.56 6.58 -19.59
N VAL A 183 2.87 5.38 -19.10
CA VAL A 183 2.60 4.11 -19.77
C VAL A 183 1.48 3.48 -18.95
N SER A 184 0.34 3.07 -19.52
CA SER A 184 -0.83 2.64 -18.73
C SER A 184 -0.56 1.35 -17.94
N THR A 185 0.16 1.45 -16.82
CA THR A 185 0.49 0.32 -15.96
C THR A 185 -0.77 -0.08 -15.23
N CYS A 186 -1.17 -1.35 -15.37
CA CYS A 186 -2.28 -1.88 -14.60
C CYS A 186 -1.74 -2.39 -13.26
N HIS A 187 -2.27 -1.86 -12.16
CA HIS A 187 -1.98 -2.33 -10.80
C HIS A 187 -3.07 -3.30 -10.36
N LEU A 188 -2.76 -4.59 -10.47
CA LEU A 188 -3.61 -5.66 -9.97
C LEU A 188 -3.16 -6.06 -8.55
N GLY A 189 -4.06 -5.89 -7.60
CA GLY A 189 -3.94 -6.55 -6.30
C GLY A 189 -4.47 -7.99 -6.36
N SER A 190 -3.92 -8.92 -5.60
CA SER A 190 -4.50 -10.26 -5.48
C SER A 190 -4.39 -10.77 -4.06
N VAL A 191 -5.37 -11.57 -3.62
CA VAL A 191 -5.17 -12.41 -2.44
C VAL A 191 -3.96 -13.31 -2.65
N ILE A 192 -3.24 -13.59 -1.57
CA ILE A 192 -2.06 -14.47 -1.59
C ILE A 192 -2.50 -15.84 -2.12
N PRO A 193 -1.92 -16.35 -3.23
CA PRO A 193 -2.29 -17.65 -3.75
C PRO A 193 -1.95 -18.74 -2.75
N LEU A 194 -2.89 -19.66 -2.52
CA LEU A 194 -2.72 -20.82 -1.67
C LEU A 194 -1.93 -21.93 -2.42
N GLY A 195 -0.75 -21.60 -2.95
CA GLY A 195 0.07 -22.52 -3.76
C GLY A 195 -0.22 -22.51 -5.27
N TYR A 196 0.63 -23.20 -6.03
CA TYR A 196 0.69 -23.12 -7.49
C TYR A 196 -0.53 -23.73 -8.21
N GLU A 197 -1.18 -24.73 -7.61
CA GLU A 197 -2.40 -25.36 -8.15
C GLU A 197 -3.68 -24.53 -7.92
N SER A 198 -3.60 -23.46 -7.10
CA SER A 198 -4.76 -22.64 -6.78
C SER A 198 -5.32 -21.93 -8.01
N ASN A 199 -6.64 -21.74 -8.04
CA ASN A 199 -7.29 -20.99 -9.12
C ASN A 199 -6.74 -19.56 -9.22
N THR A 200 -6.38 -18.93 -8.09
CA THR A 200 -5.72 -17.62 -8.06
C THR A 200 -4.36 -17.65 -8.75
N ALA A 201 -3.47 -18.59 -8.42
CA ALA A 201 -2.16 -18.71 -9.07
C ALA A 201 -2.30 -18.96 -10.57
N ARG A 202 -3.19 -19.86 -10.99
CA ARG A 202 -3.48 -20.14 -12.40
C ARG A 202 -4.03 -18.92 -13.14
N ALA A 203 -4.93 -18.17 -12.51
CA ALA A 203 -5.48 -16.94 -13.07
C ALA A 203 -4.39 -15.87 -13.25
N LEU A 204 -3.57 -15.63 -12.22
CA LEU A 204 -2.46 -14.68 -12.31
C LEU A 204 -1.41 -15.08 -13.36
N ALA A 205 -1.06 -16.36 -13.45
CA ALA A 205 -0.13 -16.86 -14.46
C ALA A 205 -0.68 -16.66 -15.88
N ARG A 206 -1.96 -17.02 -16.11
CA ARG A 206 -2.63 -16.81 -17.40
C ARG A 206 -2.70 -15.33 -17.76
N LEU A 207 -3.02 -14.48 -16.78
CA LEU A 207 -3.08 -13.04 -16.98
C LEU A 207 -1.71 -12.50 -17.36
N SER A 208 -0.67 -12.81 -16.61
CA SER A 208 0.70 -12.35 -16.87
C SER A 208 1.18 -12.74 -18.26
N ALA A 209 0.96 -14.00 -18.68
CA ALA A 209 1.37 -14.49 -19.98
C ALA A 209 0.64 -13.74 -21.12
N ARG A 210 -0.70 -13.70 -21.08
CA ARG A 210 -1.49 -13.06 -22.15
C ARG A 210 -1.37 -11.54 -22.18
N TRP A 211 -1.14 -10.91 -21.02
CA TRP A 211 -1.00 -9.46 -20.95
C TRP A 211 0.23 -8.99 -21.72
N LEU A 212 1.35 -9.70 -21.58
CA LEU A 212 2.58 -9.38 -22.29
C LEU A 212 2.44 -9.60 -23.81
N GLU A 213 1.78 -10.69 -24.21
CA GLU A 213 1.52 -11.02 -25.63
C GLU A 213 0.60 -9.97 -26.29
N GLN A 214 -0.50 -9.62 -25.64
CA GLN A 214 -1.50 -8.74 -26.22
C GLN A 214 -1.10 -7.26 -26.15
N ARG A 215 -0.19 -6.89 -25.24
CA ARG A 215 0.15 -5.48 -24.96
C ARG A 215 1.64 -5.29 -24.57
N PRO A 216 2.57 -5.36 -25.53
CA PRO A 216 4.01 -5.23 -25.28
C PRO A 216 4.46 -3.88 -24.69
N GLY A 217 3.58 -2.87 -24.64
CA GLY A 217 3.85 -1.54 -24.10
C GLY A 217 2.96 -1.15 -22.92
N ALA A 218 2.24 -2.07 -22.27
CA ALA A 218 1.45 -1.78 -21.08
C ALA A 218 1.99 -2.62 -19.90
N PRO A 219 2.73 -2.04 -18.94
CA PRO A 219 3.22 -2.80 -17.80
C PRO A 219 2.06 -3.36 -16.96
N LEU A 220 2.23 -4.56 -16.42
CA LEU A 220 1.33 -5.17 -15.45
C LEU A 220 2.10 -5.33 -14.14
N PHE A 221 1.60 -4.72 -13.08
CA PHE A 221 2.12 -4.90 -11.73
C PHE A 221 1.14 -5.73 -10.93
N ILE A 222 1.61 -6.87 -10.42
CA ILE A 222 0.84 -7.76 -9.56
C ILE A 222 1.47 -7.74 -8.18
N SER A 223 0.66 -7.47 -7.16
CA SER A 223 1.07 -7.58 -5.77
C SER A 223 0.06 -8.41 -5.00
N SER A 224 0.56 -9.29 -4.14
CA SER A 224 -0.25 -10.18 -3.34
C SER A 224 -0.23 -9.78 -1.87
N THR A 225 -1.42 -9.62 -1.28
CA THR A 225 -1.58 -9.35 0.15
C THR A 225 -2.95 -9.83 0.66
N THR A 226 -3.33 -9.49 1.89
CA THR A 226 -4.61 -9.84 2.53
C THR A 226 -5.79 -9.09 1.89
N ALA A 227 -7.00 -9.68 1.97
CA ALA A 227 -8.21 -9.07 1.44
C ALA A 227 -8.47 -7.65 1.99
N ASP A 228 -8.25 -7.42 3.28
CA ASP A 228 -8.42 -6.11 3.92
C ASP A 228 -7.47 -5.05 3.36
N GLU A 229 -6.20 -5.40 3.14
CA GLU A 229 -5.22 -4.50 2.55
C GLU A 229 -5.50 -4.22 1.08
N LEU A 230 -6.01 -5.21 0.35
CA LEU A 230 -6.47 -5.02 -1.02
C LEU A 230 -7.66 -4.07 -1.07
N MET A 231 -8.63 -4.22 -0.18
CA MET A 231 -9.78 -3.30 -0.09
C MET A 231 -9.35 -1.87 0.25
N ARG A 232 -8.47 -1.69 1.24
CA ARG A 232 -7.88 -0.37 1.53
C ARG A 232 -7.07 0.17 0.35
N GLY A 233 -6.35 -0.69 -0.36
CA GLY A 233 -5.57 -0.34 -1.54
C GLY A 233 -6.44 0.08 -2.72
N LEU A 234 -7.59 -0.55 -2.93
CA LEU A 234 -8.58 -0.13 -3.93
C LEU A 234 -9.19 1.24 -3.56
N GLN A 235 -9.56 1.45 -2.30
CA GLN A 235 -10.08 2.74 -1.81
C GLN A 235 -9.05 3.87 -1.94
N GLY A 236 -7.79 3.58 -1.62
CA GLY A 236 -6.67 4.54 -1.69
C GLY A 236 -6.05 4.71 -3.08
N GLY A 237 -6.55 4.00 -4.10
CA GLY A 237 -6.02 4.04 -5.47
C GLY A 237 -4.59 3.47 -5.61
N ILE A 238 -4.19 2.57 -4.71
CA ILE A 238 -2.96 1.77 -4.80
C ILE A 238 -3.13 0.67 -5.87
N TYR A 239 -4.33 0.09 -5.94
CA TYR A 239 -4.72 -0.89 -6.94
C TYR A 239 -5.82 -0.32 -7.83
N ASP A 240 -5.77 -0.62 -9.12
CA ASP A 240 -6.85 -0.30 -10.06
C ASP A 240 -7.99 -1.32 -9.94
N VAL A 241 -7.61 -2.56 -9.67
CA VAL A 241 -8.44 -3.77 -9.68
C VAL A 241 -7.83 -4.79 -8.72
N ALA A 242 -8.64 -5.66 -8.11
CA ALA A 242 -8.14 -6.71 -7.22
C ALA A 242 -8.85 -8.06 -7.43
N LEU A 243 -8.11 -9.16 -7.27
CA LEU A 243 -8.66 -10.50 -7.12
C LEU A 243 -8.87 -10.82 -5.64
N LEU A 244 -10.13 -11.06 -5.25
CA LEU A 244 -10.56 -11.30 -3.88
C LEU A 244 -11.34 -12.61 -3.79
N ASP A 245 -11.17 -13.34 -2.69
CA ASP A 245 -11.87 -14.60 -2.41
C ASP A 245 -12.87 -14.50 -1.24
N THR A 246 -13.15 -13.27 -0.79
CA THR A 246 -14.10 -12.98 0.30
C THR A 246 -15.47 -12.58 -0.23
N GLU A 247 -16.52 -12.90 0.55
CA GLU A 247 -17.90 -12.51 0.24
C GLU A 247 -18.22 -11.09 0.72
N SER A 248 -17.45 -10.57 1.68
CA SER A 248 -17.63 -9.28 2.34
C SER A 248 -17.07 -8.12 1.50
N ILE A 249 -17.53 -7.99 0.26
CA ILE A 249 -17.19 -6.86 -0.61
C ILE A 249 -18.28 -5.80 -0.49
N PRO A 250 -17.97 -4.54 -0.14
CA PRO A 250 -18.96 -3.46 -0.05
C PRO A 250 -19.66 -3.22 -1.39
N GLU A 251 -20.96 -2.85 -1.35
CA GLU A 251 -21.77 -2.56 -2.55
C GLU A 251 -21.27 -1.35 -3.35
N SER A 252 -20.44 -0.50 -2.73
CA SER A 252 -19.79 0.62 -3.42
C SER A 252 -18.74 0.20 -4.44
N PHE A 253 -18.38 -1.09 -4.50
CA PHE A 253 -17.46 -1.66 -5.48
C PHE A 253 -18.21 -2.49 -6.52
N GLU A 254 -17.72 -2.41 -7.75
CA GLU A 254 -18.13 -3.34 -8.79
C GLU A 254 -17.34 -4.65 -8.65
N ARG A 255 -17.99 -5.78 -8.97
CA ARG A 255 -17.37 -7.10 -8.88
C ARG A 255 -17.86 -8.05 -9.95
N ARG A 256 -17.02 -9.00 -10.35
CA ARG A 256 -17.37 -10.11 -11.24
C ARG A 256 -16.67 -11.40 -10.84
N ALA A 257 -17.43 -12.49 -10.73
CA ALA A 257 -16.90 -13.80 -10.37
C ALA A 257 -16.03 -14.35 -11.52
N ILE A 258 -14.81 -14.77 -11.21
CA ILE A 258 -13.82 -15.28 -12.16
C ILE A 258 -13.70 -16.80 -12.07
N SER A 259 -13.72 -17.34 -10.86
CA SER A 259 -13.70 -18.79 -10.67
C SER A 259 -14.40 -19.20 -9.39
N ARG A 260 -14.80 -20.47 -9.32
CA ARG A 260 -15.36 -21.09 -8.13
C ARG A 260 -14.59 -22.36 -7.81
N SER A 261 -14.18 -22.50 -6.56
CA SER A 261 -13.44 -23.66 -6.06
C SER A 261 -14.30 -24.46 -5.09
N ARG A 262 -14.53 -25.73 -5.39
CA ARG A 262 -15.17 -26.65 -4.43
C ARG A 262 -14.22 -26.93 -3.27
N LEU A 263 -14.78 -26.94 -2.06
CA LEU A 263 -14.04 -27.19 -0.83
C LEU A 263 -14.26 -28.62 -0.34
N SER A 264 -13.35 -29.11 0.49
CA SER A 264 -13.47 -30.39 1.17
C SER A 264 -12.83 -30.31 2.55
N VAL A 265 -13.37 -31.07 3.50
CA VAL A 265 -12.66 -31.37 4.75
C VAL A 265 -11.65 -32.45 4.42
N VAL A 266 -10.37 -32.19 4.68
CA VAL A 266 -9.26 -33.09 4.38
C VAL A 266 -8.58 -33.55 5.66
N GLY A 267 -8.01 -34.74 5.59
CA GLY A 267 -7.24 -35.35 6.67
C GLY A 267 -6.43 -36.54 6.14
N PRO A 268 -5.63 -37.21 6.97
CA PRO A 268 -5.06 -38.52 6.60
C PRO A 268 -6.16 -39.47 6.11
N ARG A 269 -5.94 -40.16 4.99
CA ARG A 269 -6.93 -41.06 4.37
C ARG A 269 -7.57 -42.03 5.37
N ARG A 270 -6.75 -42.65 6.22
CA ARG A 270 -7.18 -43.55 7.29
C ARG A 270 -8.16 -42.93 8.30
N LEU A 271 -8.05 -41.63 8.57
CA LEU A 271 -8.93 -40.94 9.51
C LEU A 271 -10.25 -40.57 8.85
N ILE A 272 -10.19 -40.13 7.59
CA ILE A 272 -11.37 -39.79 6.80
C ILE A 272 -12.23 -41.04 6.56
N GLU A 273 -11.66 -42.16 6.14
CA GLU A 273 -12.40 -43.41 5.93
C GLU A 273 -13.07 -43.90 7.22
N LYS A 274 -12.37 -43.85 8.35
CA LYS A 274 -12.92 -44.22 9.66
C LYS A 274 -14.02 -43.29 10.18
N SER A 275 -14.09 -42.06 9.67
CA SER A 275 -15.09 -41.09 10.12
C SER A 275 -16.50 -41.38 9.59
N GLY A 276 -16.63 -42.16 8.51
CA GLY A 276 -17.92 -42.36 7.85
C GLY A 276 -18.57 -41.08 7.32
N GLY A 277 -17.81 -39.99 7.16
CA GLY A 277 -18.33 -38.68 6.74
C GLY A 277 -18.74 -37.75 7.89
N ASP A 278 -18.54 -38.14 9.15
CA ASP A 278 -18.83 -37.30 10.31
C ASP A 278 -17.76 -36.22 10.51
N ILE A 279 -18.03 -35.04 9.95
CA ILE A 279 -17.18 -33.85 10.05
C ILE A 279 -17.06 -33.38 11.50
N ALA A 280 -18.15 -33.37 12.26
CA ALA A 280 -18.18 -32.83 13.62
C ALA A 280 -17.22 -33.60 14.54
N ASN A 281 -17.33 -34.93 14.53
CA ASN A 281 -16.47 -35.81 15.29
C ASN A 281 -15.00 -35.71 14.88
N LEU A 282 -14.70 -35.54 13.58
CA LEU A 282 -13.33 -35.35 13.09
C LEU A 282 -12.68 -34.11 13.68
N VAL A 283 -13.34 -32.96 13.54
CA VAL A 283 -12.76 -31.65 13.92
C VAL A 283 -12.72 -31.43 15.43
N LEU A 284 -13.52 -32.16 16.21
CA LEU A 284 -13.43 -32.19 17.67
C LEU A 284 -12.30 -33.11 18.17
N LYS A 285 -12.08 -34.26 17.54
CA LYS A 285 -11.06 -35.22 17.97
C LYS A 285 -9.66 -34.91 17.46
N ARG A 286 -9.52 -34.15 16.38
CA ARG A 286 -8.23 -33.85 15.73
C ARG A 286 -7.94 -32.36 15.73
N PRO A 287 -6.66 -31.96 15.79
CA PRO A 287 -6.31 -30.57 15.63
C PRO A 287 -6.64 -30.11 14.20
N VAL A 288 -7.14 -28.89 14.07
CA VAL A 288 -7.59 -28.31 12.81
C VAL A 288 -6.61 -27.22 12.38
N ALA A 289 -6.08 -27.33 11.16
CA ALA A 289 -5.28 -26.29 10.55
C ALA A 289 -6.20 -25.35 9.77
N VAL A 290 -6.16 -24.07 10.11
CA VAL A 290 -6.97 -23.03 9.48
C VAL A 290 -6.09 -21.87 9.02
N PRO A 291 -6.42 -21.20 7.91
CA PRO A 291 -5.78 -19.94 7.55
C PRO A 291 -6.26 -18.80 8.46
N SER A 292 -5.63 -17.62 8.34
CA SER A 292 -6.02 -16.44 9.12
C SER A 292 -7.48 -16.05 8.92
N LEU A 293 -8.03 -15.42 9.96
CA LEU A 293 -9.39 -14.84 9.99
C LEU A 293 -9.72 -13.93 8.80
N LYS A 294 -8.69 -13.41 8.13
CA LYS A 294 -8.80 -12.47 7.01
C LYS A 294 -8.93 -13.16 5.64
N SER A 295 -8.87 -14.49 5.58
CA SER A 295 -8.98 -15.26 4.34
C SER A 295 -10.41 -15.72 4.04
N GLY A 296 -10.81 -15.75 2.77
CA GLY A 296 -12.10 -16.30 2.37
C GLY A 296 -12.24 -17.80 2.74
N LEU A 297 -11.14 -18.54 2.71
CA LEU A 297 -11.11 -19.95 3.12
C LEU A 297 -11.44 -20.13 4.61
N ARG A 298 -10.92 -19.25 5.49
CA ARG A 298 -11.27 -19.26 6.91
C ARG A 298 -12.75 -18.94 7.13
N GLN A 299 -13.28 -17.94 6.43
CA GLN A 299 -14.70 -17.58 6.51
C GLN A 299 -15.61 -18.78 6.15
N LYS A 300 -15.25 -19.55 5.11
CA LYS A 300 -15.98 -20.76 4.73
C LYS A 300 -15.82 -21.91 5.73
N ALA A 301 -14.64 -22.06 6.33
CA ALA A 301 -14.42 -23.04 7.40
C ALA A 301 -15.26 -22.69 8.64
N ASP A 302 -15.27 -21.43 9.06
CA ASP A 302 -16.06 -20.97 10.21
C ASP A 302 -17.56 -21.14 9.97
N LEU A 303 -18.05 -20.86 8.75
CA LEU A 303 -19.44 -21.15 8.33
C LEU A 303 -19.75 -22.65 8.50
N LEU A 304 -18.87 -23.53 8.00
CA LEU A 304 -19.04 -24.98 8.13
C LEU A 304 -19.08 -25.41 9.60
N PHE A 305 -18.16 -24.90 10.42
CA PHE A 305 -18.11 -25.26 11.84
C PHE A 305 -19.34 -24.75 12.58
N ALA A 306 -19.83 -23.55 12.28
CA ALA A 306 -21.06 -23.02 12.88
C ALA A 306 -22.30 -23.85 12.50
N GLU A 307 -22.33 -24.45 11.31
CA GLU A 307 -23.44 -25.33 10.88
C GLU A 307 -23.35 -26.74 11.46
N LYS A 308 -22.16 -27.23 11.79
CA LYS A 308 -21.94 -28.61 12.24
C LYS A 308 -21.79 -28.78 13.74
N LEU A 309 -21.52 -27.70 14.46
CA LEU A 309 -21.15 -27.73 15.88
C LEU A 309 -21.91 -26.66 16.66
N SER A 310 -22.24 -26.98 17.90
CA SER A 310 -22.67 -25.99 18.90
C SER A 310 -21.56 -25.00 19.24
N GLU A 311 -21.91 -23.89 19.92
CA GLU A 311 -20.93 -22.91 20.38
C GLU A 311 -19.92 -23.51 21.38
N ALA A 312 -20.37 -24.35 22.30
CA ALA A 312 -19.52 -25.04 23.26
C ALA A 312 -18.53 -26.01 22.56
N GLU A 313 -19.00 -26.73 21.53
CA GLU A 313 -18.14 -27.61 20.73
C GLU A 313 -17.11 -26.82 19.93
N ARG A 314 -17.50 -25.69 19.32
CA ARG A 314 -16.55 -24.80 18.62
C ARG A 314 -15.47 -24.26 19.55
N ALA A 315 -15.83 -23.89 20.78
CA ALA A 315 -14.88 -23.43 21.79
C ALA A 315 -13.90 -24.54 22.25
N ALA A 316 -14.31 -25.81 22.15
CA ALA A 316 -13.47 -26.96 22.49
C ALA A 316 -12.54 -27.41 21.36
N MET A 317 -12.67 -26.86 20.15
CA MET A 317 -11.83 -27.22 19.01
C MET A 317 -10.38 -26.80 19.24
N ARG A 318 -9.44 -27.68 18.85
CA ARG A 318 -8.01 -27.38 18.85
C ARG A 318 -7.60 -26.88 17.49
N MET A 319 -7.31 -25.59 17.35
CA MET A 319 -6.95 -24.98 16.07
C MET A 319 -5.50 -24.48 16.06
N VAL A 320 -4.87 -24.55 14.88
CA VAL A 320 -3.64 -23.82 14.58
C VAL A 320 -3.88 -22.91 13.38
N GLU A 321 -3.44 -21.67 13.48
CA GLU A 321 -3.56 -20.67 12.41
C GLU A 321 -2.29 -20.61 11.58
N VAL A 322 -2.40 -20.81 10.26
CA VAL A 322 -1.26 -20.90 9.34
C VAL A 322 -1.62 -20.30 7.97
N ASP A 323 -0.98 -19.19 7.58
CA ASP A 323 -1.16 -18.54 6.28
C ASP A 323 -0.27 -19.12 5.16
N SER A 324 -0.10 -20.45 5.16
CA SER A 324 0.72 -21.15 4.17
C SER A 324 0.10 -22.51 3.88
N LEU A 325 -0.46 -22.65 2.68
CA LEU A 325 -1.07 -23.91 2.28
C LEU A 325 -0.09 -25.10 2.31
N PRO A 326 1.17 -24.98 1.84
CA PRO A 326 2.14 -26.07 1.97
C PRO A 326 2.32 -26.55 3.41
N ILE A 327 2.31 -25.64 4.38
CA ILE A 327 2.41 -26.01 5.80
C ILE A 327 1.13 -26.71 6.26
N ILE A 328 -0.05 -26.20 5.90
CA ILE A 328 -1.33 -26.86 6.22
C ILE A 328 -1.37 -28.28 5.65
N VAL A 329 -0.92 -28.47 4.41
CA VAL A 329 -0.87 -29.78 3.77
C VAL A 329 0.10 -30.70 4.49
N ASN A 330 1.28 -30.23 4.88
CA ASN A 330 2.23 -31.04 5.67
C ASN A 330 1.64 -31.41 7.05
N LEU A 331 0.92 -30.50 7.71
CA LEU A 331 0.19 -30.81 8.95
C LEU A 331 -0.82 -31.95 8.74
N VAL A 332 -1.55 -31.93 7.63
CA VAL A 332 -2.51 -32.98 7.28
C VAL A 332 -1.81 -34.31 6.97
N VAL A 333 -0.72 -34.29 6.21
CA VAL A 333 -0.03 -35.50 5.74
C VAL A 333 0.80 -36.15 6.85
N GLU A 334 1.49 -35.35 7.66
CA GLU A 334 2.54 -35.82 8.57
C GLU A 334 2.11 -35.80 10.04
N HIS A 335 1.07 -35.02 10.40
CA HIS A 335 0.76 -34.72 11.80
C HIS A 335 -0.70 -34.94 12.21
N ASP A 336 -1.48 -35.69 11.43
CA ASP A 336 -2.88 -36.03 11.72
C ASP A 336 -3.82 -34.82 11.88
N PHE A 337 -3.49 -33.69 11.26
CA PHE A 337 -4.39 -32.54 11.24
C PHE A 337 -5.55 -32.74 10.27
N VAL A 338 -6.63 -32.03 10.54
CA VAL A 338 -7.76 -31.85 9.63
C VAL A 338 -7.74 -30.41 9.11
N ALA A 339 -8.16 -30.18 7.87
CA ALA A 339 -8.25 -28.83 7.32
C ALA A 339 -9.44 -28.71 6.35
N VAL A 340 -9.88 -27.49 6.07
CA VAL A 340 -10.82 -27.20 4.97
C VAL A 340 -10.02 -26.63 3.81
N LEU A 341 -9.92 -27.37 2.70
CA LEU A 341 -9.08 -26.98 1.56
C LEU A 341 -9.86 -26.99 0.24
N PRO A 342 -9.46 -26.16 -0.75
CA PRO A 342 -9.91 -26.32 -2.12
C PRO A 342 -9.50 -27.68 -2.69
N GLN A 343 -10.40 -28.36 -3.41
CA GLN A 343 -10.11 -29.68 -3.99
C GLN A 343 -8.87 -29.68 -4.90
N ALA A 344 -8.70 -28.62 -5.69
CA ALA A 344 -7.55 -28.47 -6.58
C ALA A 344 -6.20 -28.48 -5.85
N ALA A 345 -6.16 -28.15 -4.56
CA ALA A 345 -4.91 -28.09 -3.81
C ALA A 345 -4.28 -29.46 -3.53
N PHE A 346 -5.10 -30.51 -3.43
CA PHE A 346 -4.64 -31.82 -2.96
C PHE A 346 -4.98 -32.97 -3.91
N LEU A 347 -5.93 -32.81 -4.83
CA LEU A 347 -6.34 -33.89 -5.73
C LEU A 347 -5.21 -34.36 -6.67
N ALA A 348 -4.29 -33.47 -7.04
CA ALA A 348 -3.14 -33.80 -7.90
C ALA A 348 -1.94 -34.38 -7.10
N MET A 349 -2.03 -34.44 -5.77
CA MET A 349 -0.93 -34.89 -4.93
C MET A 349 -0.87 -36.42 -4.85
N ALA A 350 0.33 -36.97 -4.90
CA ALA A 350 0.57 -38.39 -4.63
C ALA A 350 0.50 -38.77 -3.13
N ALA A 351 0.05 -37.85 -2.26
CA ALA A 351 0.02 -38.01 -0.81
C ALA A 351 -1.24 -38.79 -0.35
N PRO A 352 -1.20 -39.50 0.80
CA PRO A 352 -2.32 -40.29 1.32
C PRO A 352 -3.37 -39.40 2.02
N ILE A 353 -3.85 -38.37 1.33
CA ILE A 353 -4.90 -37.48 1.79
C ILE A 353 -6.27 -38.11 1.45
N GLY A 354 -7.16 -38.13 2.44
CA GLY A 354 -8.58 -38.39 2.25
C GLY A 354 -9.36 -37.07 2.29
N SER A 355 -10.59 -37.08 1.76
CA SER A 355 -11.44 -35.89 1.75
C SER A 355 -12.91 -36.22 1.89
N ILE A 356 -13.64 -35.36 2.58
CA ILE A 356 -15.11 -35.30 2.60
C ILE A 356 -15.52 -34.08 1.76
N PRO A 357 -16.07 -34.27 0.55
CA PRO A 357 -16.54 -33.17 -0.30
C PRO A 357 -17.63 -32.34 0.39
N LEU A 358 -17.52 -31.01 0.30
CA LEU A 358 -18.55 -30.10 0.77
C LEU A 358 -19.50 -29.73 -0.38
N SER A 359 -20.73 -29.36 -0.03
CA SER A 359 -21.72 -28.88 -1.01
C SER A 359 -21.30 -27.52 -1.59
N ASP A 360 -21.92 -27.15 -2.73
CA ASP A 360 -21.56 -25.92 -3.44
C ASP A 360 -21.80 -24.63 -2.61
N ARG A 361 -22.61 -24.69 -1.54
CA ARG A 361 -22.79 -23.61 -0.54
C ARG A 361 -21.47 -23.14 0.09
N PHE A 362 -20.52 -24.07 0.26
CA PHE A 362 -19.22 -23.78 0.84
C PHE A 362 -18.17 -23.40 -0.20
N SER A 363 -18.53 -23.28 -1.48
CA SER A 363 -17.56 -22.99 -2.53
C SER A 363 -16.88 -21.64 -2.31
N LEU A 364 -15.57 -21.59 -2.56
CA LEU A 364 -14.79 -20.37 -2.51
C LEU A 364 -14.84 -19.69 -3.88
N THR A 365 -15.39 -18.48 -3.94
CA THR A 365 -15.52 -17.71 -5.18
C THR A 365 -14.39 -16.69 -5.27
N LEU A 366 -13.59 -16.76 -6.33
CA LEU A 366 -12.62 -15.73 -6.66
C LEU A 366 -13.29 -14.69 -7.57
N SER A 367 -13.30 -13.44 -7.14
CA SER A 367 -13.91 -12.33 -7.86
C SER A 367 -12.88 -11.27 -8.22
N LEU A 368 -13.02 -10.68 -9.40
CA LEU A 368 -12.38 -9.42 -9.74
C LEU A 368 -13.22 -8.29 -9.19
N VAL A 369 -12.59 -7.33 -8.51
CA VAL A 369 -13.25 -6.23 -7.80
C VAL A 369 -12.58 -4.91 -8.16
N TRP A 370 -13.36 -3.86 -8.39
CA TRP A 370 -12.84 -2.55 -8.79
C TRP A 370 -13.73 -1.39 -8.31
N PRO A 371 -13.17 -0.20 -8.07
CA PRO A 371 -13.96 0.98 -7.72
C PRO A 371 -14.80 1.45 -8.91
N PRO A 372 -15.96 2.11 -8.70
CA PRO A 372 -16.91 2.50 -9.73
C PRO A 372 -16.42 3.74 -10.50
N THR A 373 -15.27 3.61 -11.15
CA THR A 373 -14.62 4.66 -11.93
C THR A 373 -14.38 4.17 -13.35
N ALA A 374 -14.51 5.07 -14.33
CA ALA A 374 -14.30 4.71 -15.73
C ALA A 374 -12.88 4.18 -16.01
N ALA A 375 -11.88 4.60 -15.25
CA ALA A 375 -10.51 4.10 -15.40
C ALA A 375 -10.38 2.66 -14.91
N ALA A 376 -10.90 2.36 -13.72
CA ALA A 376 -10.86 1.02 -13.15
C ALA A 376 -11.74 0.04 -13.95
N ALA A 377 -12.93 0.46 -14.39
CA ALA A 377 -13.79 -0.34 -15.25
C ALA A 377 -13.11 -0.73 -16.58
N ARG A 378 -12.32 0.17 -17.19
CA ARG A 378 -11.51 -0.15 -18.37
C ARG A 378 -10.45 -1.20 -18.06
N GLN A 379 -9.77 -1.12 -16.91
CA GLN A 379 -8.77 -2.14 -16.53
C GLN A 379 -9.43 -3.47 -16.17
N ALA A 380 -10.60 -3.43 -15.54
CA ALA A 380 -11.38 -4.64 -15.25
C ALA A 380 -11.81 -5.35 -16.53
N ALA A 381 -12.39 -4.63 -17.50
CA ALA A 381 -12.74 -5.19 -18.81
C ALA A 381 -11.54 -5.85 -19.50
N ARG A 382 -10.39 -5.17 -19.48
CA ARG A 382 -9.13 -5.66 -20.02
C ARG A 382 -8.64 -6.95 -19.37
N ILE A 383 -8.86 -7.13 -18.07
CA ILE A 383 -8.53 -8.36 -17.35
C ILE A 383 -9.55 -9.45 -17.67
N LEU A 384 -10.84 -9.08 -17.77
CA LEU A 384 -11.93 -10.01 -18.09
C LEU A 384 -11.84 -10.58 -19.51
N ASP A 385 -11.22 -9.86 -20.45
CA ASP A 385 -10.88 -10.39 -21.79
C ASP A 385 -9.92 -11.60 -21.72
N VAL A 386 -9.10 -11.65 -20.66
CA VAL A 386 -8.08 -12.69 -20.44
C VAL A 386 -8.56 -13.76 -19.47
N LEU A 387 -9.22 -13.34 -18.39
CA LEU A 387 -9.79 -14.14 -17.33
C LEU A 387 -11.32 -14.15 -17.50
N PRO A 388 -11.87 -15.08 -18.30
CA PRO A 388 -13.30 -15.11 -18.53
C PRO A 388 -14.02 -15.31 -17.19
N ALA A 389 -15.04 -14.51 -16.97
CA ALA A 389 -15.92 -14.65 -15.82
C ALA A 389 -16.75 -15.92 -15.91
N ILE A 390 -17.16 -16.45 -14.77
CA ILE A 390 -18.24 -17.43 -14.71
C ILE A 390 -19.56 -16.65 -14.83
N GLU A 391 -20.46 -17.12 -15.69
CA GLU A 391 -21.83 -16.59 -15.84
C GLU A 391 -22.66 -16.71 -14.56
#